data_AF-A0AB34CMG4-F1
#
_entry.id   AF-A0AB34CMG4-F1
#
_cell.length_a   1.000
_cell.length_b   1.000
_cell.length_c   1.000
_cell.angle_alpha   90.00
_cell.angle_beta   90.00
_cell.angle_gamma   90.00
#
_symmetry.space_group_name_H-M   'P 1'
#
loop_
_entity.id
_entity.type
_entity.pdbx_description
1 polymer ?
#
loop_
_entity_poly.entity_id
_entity_poly.type
_entity_poly.pdbx_seq_one_letter_code
_entity_poly.pdbx_strand_id
1 'polypeptide(L)' 'MMINPENVLLDSACPCCERTAVLELKVMPEMYDPQQLMVVVKCHFCETTFNDFVRINEMEACDGL' A
#
# COMPACT_ATOMS: atom_id res chain seq x y z
N MET A 1 14.96 -14.34 1.59
CA MET A 1 14.29 -13.97 2.85
C MET A 1 12.85 -13.65 2.47
N MET A 2 11.89 -14.50 2.86
CA MET A 2 10.47 -14.26 2.52
C MET A 2 9.95 -13.21 3.51
N ILE A 3 9.74 -11.98 3.02
CA ILE A 3 9.01 -10.96 3.77
C ILE A 3 7.54 -11.40 3.74
N ASN A 4 6.99 -11.85 4.86
CA ASN A 4 5.54 -11.98 4.99
C ASN A 4 5.00 -10.54 5.10
N PRO A 5 4.23 -10.05 4.13
CA PRO A 5 3.69 -8.70 4.22
C PRO A 5 2.74 -8.65 5.41
N GLU A 6 3.09 -7.88 6.44
CA GLU A 6 2.14 -7.55 7.51
C GLU A 6 1.01 -6.73 6.88
N ASN A 7 -0.23 -7.17 7.08
CA ASN A 7 -1.40 -6.42 6.62
C ASN A 7 -1.58 -5.21 7.54
N VAL A 8 -1.39 -4.02 7.00
CA VAL A 8 -1.59 -2.78 7.76
C VAL A 8 -3.03 -2.34 7.61
N LEU A 9 -3.71 -2.06 8.72
CA LEU A 9 -5.05 -1.51 8.71
C LEU A 9 -4.98 0.02 8.82
N LEU A 10 -5.52 0.72 7.82
CA LEU A 10 -5.59 2.17 7.81
C LEU A 10 -6.96 2.62 8.32
N ASP A 11 -6.94 3.60 9.23
CA ASP A 11 -8.13 4.33 9.64
C ASP A 11 -8.35 5.51 8.68
N SER A 12 -9.02 5.24 7.56
CA SER A 12 -9.28 6.21 6.50
C SER A 12 -10.61 5.91 5.80
N ALA A 13 -11.18 6.92 5.14
CA ALA A 13 -12.40 6.75 4.37
C ALA A 13 -12.12 6.09 3.02
N CYS A 14 -12.96 5.13 2.63
CA CYS A 14 -12.90 4.58 1.29
C CYS A 14 -13.38 5.62 0.25
N PRO A 15 -12.60 5.96 -0.79
CA PRO A 15 -13.01 6.92 -1.81
C PRO A 15 -14.27 6.52 -2.60
N CYS A 16 -14.63 5.24 -2.62
CA CYS A 16 -15.76 4.74 -3.41
C CYS A 16 -17.07 4.65 -2.64
N CYS A 17 -17.04 4.36 -1.33
CA CYS A 17 -18.25 4.20 -0.52
C CYS A 17 -18.34 5.18 0.65
N GLU A 18 -17.33 6.04 0.82
CA GLU A 18 -17.20 7.09 1.85
C GLU A 18 -17.29 6.61 3.30
N ARG A 19 -17.43 5.31 3.53
CA ARG A 19 -17.39 4.73 4.87
C ARG A 19 -15.94 4.74 5.34
N THR A 20 -15.75 5.12 6.60
CA THR A 20 -14.56 4.79 7.38
C THR A 20 -14.51 3.27 7.50
N ALA A 21 -13.91 2.65 6.50
CA ALA A 21 -13.66 1.23 6.46
C ALA A 21 -12.21 1.07 6.90
N VAL A 22 -11.98 0.06 7.73
CA VAL A 22 -10.66 -0.52 7.89
C VAL A 22 -10.13 -0.83 6.47
N LEU A 23 -9.24 0.01 5.94
CA LEU A 23 -8.62 -0.24 4.64
C LEU A 23 -7.41 -1.12 4.89
N GLU A 24 -7.34 -2.28 4.24
CA GLU A 24 -6.20 -3.18 4.36
C GLU A 24 -5.16 -2.82 3.30
N LEU A 25 -4.00 -2.37 3.76
CA LEU A 25 -2.82 -2.06 2.96
C LEU A 25 -1.89 -3.28 2.90
N LYS A 26 -1.48 -3.62 1.68
CA LYS A 26 -0.43 -4.60 1.38
C LYS A 26 0.61 -3.95 0.49
N VAL A 27 1.88 -4.20 0.82
CA VAL A 27 3.02 -3.76 0.03
C VAL A 27 3.78 -5.00 -0.43
N MET A 28 4.03 -5.10 -1.73
CA MET A 28 4.75 -6.21 -2.33
C MET A 28 5.92 -5.68 -3.16
N PRO A 29 7.09 -6.33 -3.10
CA PRO A 29 8.17 -6.01 -4.02
C PRO A 29 7.75 -6.36 -5.45
N GLU A 30 8.10 -5.50 -6.40
CA GLU A 30 7.95 -5.79 -7.82
C GLU A 30 9.06 -6.79 -8.25
N MET A 31 8.73 -7.73 -9.15
CA MET A 31 9.64 -8.84 -9.48
C MET A 31 10.79 -8.44 -10.41
N TYR A 32 10.61 -7.40 -11.21
CA TYR A 32 11.51 -6.99 -12.29
C TYR A 32 12.28 -5.70 -12.00
N ASP A 33 11.79 -4.87 -11.08
CA ASP A 33 12.38 -3.61 -10.64
C ASP A 33 12.44 -3.53 -9.10
N PRO A 34 13.62 -3.73 -8.49
CA PRO A 34 13.77 -3.67 -7.04
C PRO A 34 13.60 -2.26 -6.47
N GLN A 35 13.48 -1.23 -7.31
CA GLN A 35 13.16 0.14 -6.90
C GLN A 35 11.66 0.45 -6.93
N GLN A 36 10.81 -0.53 -7.28
CA GLN A 36 9.35 -0.37 -7.28
C GLN A 36 8.68 -1.27 -6.24
N LEU A 37 7.66 -0.70 -5.59
CA LEU A 37 6.75 -1.41 -4.70
C LEU A 37 5.34 -1.36 -5.31
N MET A 38 4.67 -2.51 -5.35
CA MET A 38 3.23 -2.55 -5.63
C MET A 38 2.48 -2.37 -4.32
N VAL A 39 1.71 -1.29 -4.24
CA VAL A 39 0.83 -0.98 -3.13
C VAL A 39 -0.59 -1.41 -3.51
N VAL A 40 -1.22 -2.21 -2.66
CA VAL A 40 -2.61 -2.64 -2.81
C VAL A 40 -3.38 -2.27 -1.55
N VAL A 41 -4.50 -1.56 -1.73
CA VAL A 41 -5.41 -1.15 -0.66
C VAL A 41 -6.78 -1.75 -0.91
N LYS A 42 -7.30 -2.54 0.03
CA LYS A 42 -8.64 -3.13 -0.05
C LYS A 42 -9.59 -2.53 0.97
N CYS A 43 -10.76 -2.08 0.52
CA CYS A 43 -11.87 -1.73 1.40
C CYS A 43 -12.65 -2.99 1.79
N HIS A 44 -12.76 -3.29 3.09
CA HIS A 44 -13.53 -4.44 3.58
C HIS A 44 -15.05 -4.23 3.59
N PHE A 45 -15.52 -3.00 3.32
CA PHE A 45 -16.95 -2.71 3.28
C PHE A 45 -17.55 -2.89 1.88
N CYS A 46 -16.99 -2.23 0.87
CA CYS A 46 -17.48 -2.30 -0.51
C CYS A 46 -16.63 -3.20 -1.42
N GLU A 47 -15.63 -3.88 -0.86
CA GLU A 47 -14.72 -4.80 -1.53
C GLU A 47 -13.86 -4.21 -2.66
N THR A 48 -13.95 -2.90 -2.90
CA THR A 48 -13.12 -2.20 -3.88
C THR A 48 -11.64 -2.32 -3.54
N THR A 49 -10.85 -2.60 -4.58
CA THR A 49 -9.38 -2.68 -4.50
C THR A 49 -8.78 -1.52 -5.29
N PHE A 50 -7.87 -0.79 -4.64
CA PHE A 50 -7.03 0.23 -5.24
C PHE A 50 -5.62 -0.33 -5.32
N ASN A 51 -4.91 -0.07 -6.42
CA ASN A 51 -3.52 -0.48 -6.54
C ASN A 51 -2.73 0.58 -7.31
N ASP A 52 -1.49 0.76 -6.92
CA ASP A 52 -0.55 1.65 -7.61
C ASP A 52 0.90 1.18 -7.38
N PHE A 53 1.82 1.71 -8.20
CA PHE A 53 3.25 1.49 -8.04
C PHE A 53 3.91 2.71 -7.40
N VAL A 54 4.75 2.46 -6.40
CA VAL A 54 5.54 3.52 -5.76
C VAL A 54 7.02 3.27 -6.02
N ARG A 55 7.72 4.30 -6.50
CA ARG A 55 9.15 4.28 -6.77
C ARG A 55 9.91 4.68 -5.50
N ILE A 56 10.69 3.76 -4.93
CA ILE A 56 11.45 3.96 -3.70
C ILE A 56 12.49 5.08 -3.89
N ASN A 57 13.14 5.12 -5.04
CA ASN A 57 14.16 6.11 -5.38
C ASN A 57 13.60 7.52 -5.62
N GLU A 58 12.28 7.68 -5.63
CA GLU A 58 11.59 8.97 -5.71
C GLU A 58 10.95 9.37 -4.38
N MET A 59 11.01 8.51 -3.37
CA MET A 59 10.62 8.88 -2.01
C MET A 59 11.66 9.83 -1.43
N GLU A 60 11.22 10.82 -0.65
CA GLU A 60 12.13 11.63 0.16
C GLU A 60 12.88 10.69 1.10
N ALA A 61 14.18 10.53 0.86
CA ALA A 61 15.05 9.87 1.81
C ALA A 61 15.04 10.71 3.10
N CYS A 62 15.06 10.05 4.26
CA CYS A 62 15.52 10.74 5.46
C CYS A 62 16.92 11.27 5.13
N ASP A 63 17.06 12.59 5.00
CA ASP A 63 18.36 13.25 4.94
C ASP A 63 19.13 12.76 6.17
N GLY A 64 20.05 11.83 5.94
CA GLY A 64 20.87 11.26 6.99
C GLY A 64 21.75 12.35 7.55
N LEU A 65 21.37 12.89 8.71
CA LEU A 65 22.33 13.43 9.68
C LEU A 65 23.12 12.28 10.31
#